data_AF-A0A509AI66-F1
#
_entry.id   AF-A0A509AI66-F1
#
_cell.length_a   1.000
_cell.length_b   1.000
_cell.length_c   1.000
_cell.angle_alpha   90.00
_cell.angle_beta   90.00
_cell.angle_gamma   90.00
#
_symmetry.space_group_name_H-M   'P 1'
#
loop_
_entity.id
_entity.type
_entity.pdbx_description
1 polymer ?
#
loop_
_entity_poly.entity_id
_entity_poly.type
_entity_poly.pdbx_seq_one_letter_code
_entity_poly.pdbx_strand_id
1 'polypeptide(L)' 'MAHGASRYKKSRAKMRWKWKKKRTRRLQKKRRKMRQRSR' A
#
# COMPACT_ATOMS: atom_id res chain seq x y z
N MET A 1 1.43 -2.71 10.64
CA MET A 1 0.40 -1.98 9.85
C MET A 1 -0.55 -1.23 10.79
N ALA A 2 0.00 -0.41 11.68
CA ALA A 2 -0.72 0.22 12.79
C ALA A 2 -1.34 1.56 12.38
N HIS A 3 -2.39 1.51 11.57
CA HIS A 3 -3.36 2.59 11.48
C HIS A 3 -4.72 1.94 11.69
N GLY A 4 -5.41 2.34 12.76
CA GLY A 4 -6.72 1.85 13.14
C GLY A 4 -7.73 1.90 11.99
N ALA A 5 -8.89 1.27 12.18
CA ALA A 5 -9.90 1.00 11.14
C ALA A 5 -10.32 2.22 10.27
N SER A 6 -10.04 3.45 10.72
CA SER A 6 -10.31 4.73 10.02
C SER A 6 -9.39 5.03 8.81
N ARG A 7 -9.07 4.02 8.01
CA ARG A 7 -8.26 4.17 6.78
C ARG A 7 -8.98 5.01 5.70
N TYR A 8 -10.31 5.05 5.76
CA TYR A 8 -11.16 5.71 4.77
C TYR A 8 -11.47 7.18 5.08
N LYS A 9 -11.38 7.62 6.35
CA LYS A 9 -11.73 9.00 6.77
C LYS A 9 -10.81 10.02 6.10
N LYS A 10 -11.34 10.90 5.23
CA LYS A 10 -10.57 11.91 4.46
C LYS A 10 -10.51 13.29 5.14
N SER A 11 -10.66 13.36 6.47
CA SER A 11 -10.60 14.63 7.21
C SER A 11 -9.24 15.33 7.09
N ARG A 12 -8.16 14.56 6.92
CA ARG A 12 -6.89 15.07 6.42
C ARG A 12 -6.94 14.96 4.90
N ALA A 13 -6.47 15.96 4.16
CA ALA A 13 -6.42 16.04 2.69
C ALA A 13 -5.48 14.98 2.04
N LYS A 14 -5.62 13.72 2.45
CA LYS A 14 -4.84 12.58 2.04
C LYS A 14 -5.42 11.97 0.77
N MET A 15 -4.54 11.40 -0.03
CA MET A 15 -4.91 10.61 -1.20
C MET A 15 -5.92 9.51 -0.84
N ARG A 16 -6.89 9.25 -1.72
CA ARG A 16 -7.90 8.21 -1.53
C ARG A 16 -7.23 6.87 -1.19
N TRP A 17 -7.62 6.28 -0.07
CA TRP A 17 -7.05 5.03 0.44
C TRP A 17 -7.04 3.89 -0.60
N LYS A 18 -8.08 3.77 -1.43
CA LYS A 18 -8.15 2.77 -2.52
C LYS A 18 -6.93 2.87 -3.46
N TRP A 19 -6.56 4.08 -3.87
CA TRP A 19 -5.41 4.31 -4.75
C TRP A 19 -4.09 4.06 -4.02
N LYS A 20 -3.98 4.49 -2.76
CA LYS A 20 -2.82 4.18 -1.91
C LYS A 20 -2.63 2.66 -1.76
N LYS A 21 -3.70 1.90 -1.51
CA LYS A 21 -3.69 0.42 -1.42
C LYS A 21 -3.28 -0.23 -2.74
N LYS A 22 -3.77 0.25 -3.89
CA LYS A 22 -3.36 -0.26 -5.22
C LYS A 22 -1.88 -0.02 -5.49
N ARG A 23 -1.37 1.17 -5.15
CA ARG A 23 0.04 1.55 -5.30
C ARG A 23 0.96 0.67 -4.46
N THR A 24 0.65 0.47 -3.17
CA THR A 24 1.51 -0.34 -2.28
C THR A 24 1.50 -1.82 -2.65
N ARG A 25 0.36 -2.39 -3.08
CA ARG A 25 0.28 -3.78 -3.56
C ARG A 25 1.16 -4.03 -4.79
N ARG A 26 1.18 -3.11 -5.76
CA ARG A 26 2.06 -3.20 -6.95
C ARG A 26 3.54 -3.20 -6.56
N LEU A 27 3.92 -2.30 -5.66
CA LEU A 27 5.29 -2.22 -5.15
C LEU A 27 5.70 -3.51 -4.41
N GLN A 28 4.81 -4.04 -3.57
CA GLN A 28 5.08 -5.29 -2.85
C GLN A 28 5.25 -6.48 -3.82
N LYS A 29 4.44 -6.59 -4.88
CA LYS A 29 4.58 -7.62 -5.91
C LYS A 29 5.93 -7.51 -6.64
N LYS A 30 6.35 -6.29 -7.02
CA LYS A 30 7.65 -6.06 -7.67
C LYS A 30 8.81 -6.48 -6.77
N ARG A 31 8.79 -6.05 -5.49
CA ARG A 31 9.81 -6.44 -4.49
C ARG A 31 9.85 -7.95 -4.28
N ARG A 32 8.70 -8.62 -4.23
CA ARG A 32 8.60 -10.08 -4.09
C ARG A 32 9.25 -10.80 -5.29
N LYS A 33 8.93 -10.37 -6.52
CA LYS A 33 9.54 -10.95 -7.74
C LYS A 33 11.06 -10.78 -7.74
N MET A 34 11.57 -9.61 -7.39
CA MET A 34 13.03 -9.40 -7.34
C MET A 34 13.69 -10.27 -6.28
N ARG A 35 13.13 -10.35 -5.07
CA ARG A 35 13.64 -11.22 -4.00
C ARG A 35 13.64 -12.70 -4.39
N GLN A 36 12.68 -13.15 -5.17
CA GLN A 36 12.63 -14.54 -5.67
C GLN A 36 13.69 -14.81 -6.75
N ARG A 37 14.18 -13.78 -7.45
CA ARG A 37 15.24 -13.93 -8.46
C ARG A 37 16.65 -13.86 -7.85
N SER A 38 16.78 -13.15 -6.73
CA SER A 38 18.04 -13.02 -6.00
C SER A 38 18.27 -14.14 -4.99
N ARG A 39 17.26 -14.96 -4.74
CA ARG A 39 17.34 -16.24 -4.01
C ARG A 39 17.40 -17.35 -5.03
#